data_AF-A0A382L0Q4-F1
#
_entry.id   AF-A0A382L0Q4-F1
#
_cell.length_a   1.000
_cell.length_b   1.000
_cell.length_c   1.000
_cell.angle_alpha   90.00
_cell.angle_beta   90.00
_cell.angle_gamma   90.00
#
_symmetry.space_group_name_H-M   'P 1'
#
loop_
_entity.id
_entity.type
_entity.pdbx_description
1 polymer ?
#
loop_
_entity_poly.entity_id
_entity_poly.type
_entity_poly.pdbx_seq_one_letter_code
_entity_poly.pdbx_strand_id
1 'polypeptide(L)'
;MVRLQKFLSEAGVASRREGEKLILDGRVTVDGQVVRLLGTKVDPTRDEVSLDGRPIRARAKRFVALNKPPKFLCTRRDTHDRRTVFDLLPADWGHLFTIGRLDADSEGLILLTN
;
A
#
# COMPACT_ATOMS: atom_id res chain seq x y z
N MET A 1 -0.25 14.88 10.79
CA MET A 1 0.87 13.93 11.03
C MET A 1 0.43 12.49 10.86
N VAL A 2 1.21 11.70 10.10
CA VAL A 2 1.02 10.26 9.86
C VAL A 2 2.34 9.52 10.11
N ARG A 3 2.30 8.23 10.44
CA ARG A 3 3.55 7.44 10.57
C ARG A 3 4.24 7.30 9.21
N LEU A 4 5.56 7.38 9.18
CA LEU A 4 6.36 7.33 7.95
C LEU A 4 6.10 6.06 7.13
N GLN A 5 6.06 4.88 7.75
CA GLN A 5 5.73 3.65 7.02
C GLN A 5 4.30 3.60 6.49
N LYS A 6 3.37 4.35 7.11
CA LYS A 6 2.01 4.53 6.58
C LYS A 6 2.05 5.43 5.35
N PHE A 7 2.76 6.57 5.42
CA PHE A 7 2.92 7.49 4.31
C PHE A 7 3.52 6.79 3.07
N LEU A 8 4.60 6.02 3.25
CA LEU A 8 5.24 5.24 2.18
C LEU A 8 4.24 4.25 1.53
N SER A 9 3.37 3.65 2.35
CA SER A 9 2.34 2.73 1.87
C SER A 9 1.26 3.43 1.07
N GLU A 10 0.77 4.58 1.52
CA GLU A 10 -0.26 5.37 0.82
C GLU A 10 0.29 6.01 -0.46
N ALA A 11 1.59 6.31 -0.52
CA ALA A 11 2.28 6.72 -1.74
C ALA A 11 2.48 5.56 -2.75
N GLY A 12 2.16 4.32 -2.36
CA GLY A 12 2.33 3.13 -3.19
C GLY A 12 3.79 2.72 -3.38
N VAL A 13 4.69 3.12 -2.47
CA VAL A 13 6.11 2.79 -2.52
C VAL A 13 6.37 1.37 -2.03
N ALA A 14 5.75 0.99 -0.91
CA ALA A 14 5.97 -0.30 -0.28
C ALA A 14 4.79 -0.66 0.63
N SER A 15 4.62 -1.93 1.01
CA SER A 15 3.71 -2.25 2.12
C SER A 15 4.18 -1.57 3.42
N ARG A 16 3.32 -1.42 4.43
CA ARG A 16 3.75 -0.85 5.73
C ARG A 16 4.97 -1.58 6.32
N ARG A 17 5.00 -2.92 6.29
CA ARG A 17 6.11 -3.72 6.80
C ARG A 17 7.38 -3.54 5.98
N GLU A 18 7.24 -3.47 4.66
CA GLU A 18 8.39 -3.24 3.77
C GLU A 18 8.91 -1.81 3.93
N GLY A 19 8.02 -0.83 4.15
CA GLY A 19 8.39 0.53 4.52
C GLY A 19 9.18 0.61 5.82
N GLU A 20 8.86 -0.21 6.82
CA GLU A 20 9.67 -0.30 8.04
C GLU A 20 11.09 -0.78 7.77
N LYS A 21 11.28 -1.75 6.85
CA LYS A 21 12.62 -2.17 6.42
C LYS A 21 13.37 -1.04 5.72
N LEU A 22 12.73 -0.34 4.78
CA LEU A 22 13.33 0.80 4.08
C LEU A 22 13.79 1.90 5.05
N ILE A 23 13.03 2.14 6.13
CA ILE A 23 13.40 3.05 7.21
C ILE A 23 14.63 2.51 7.94
N LEU A 24 14.59 1.26 8.43
CA LEU A 24 15.72 0.66 9.16
C LEU A 24 17.02 0.63 8.35
N ASP A 25 16.92 0.37 7.04
CA ASP A 25 18.03 0.36 6.09
C ASP A 25 18.60 1.77 5.83
N GLY A 26 17.93 2.83 6.32
CA GLY A 26 18.34 4.21 6.15
C GLY A 26 18.18 4.73 4.73
N ARG A 27 17.24 4.16 3.96
CA ARG A 27 16.96 4.57 2.57
C ARG A 27 15.98 5.73 2.48
N VAL A 28 15.27 6.02 3.56
CA VAL A 28 14.24 7.06 3.60
C VAL A 28 14.80 8.30 4.28
N THR A 29 14.63 9.45 3.64
CA THR A 29 14.94 10.75 4.21
C THR A 29 13.67 11.57 4.42
N VAL A 30 13.69 12.41 5.45
CA VAL A 30 12.67 13.44 5.73
C VAL A 30 13.41 14.76 5.85
N ASP A 31 13.08 15.73 5.00
CA ASP A 31 13.75 17.04 4.93
C ASP A 31 15.28 16.92 4.80
N GLY A 32 15.73 15.96 3.98
CA GLY A 32 17.14 15.68 3.76
C GLY A 32 17.84 14.86 4.86
N GLN A 33 17.19 14.57 5.98
CA GLN A 33 17.78 13.78 7.07
C GLN A 33 17.38 12.31 6.96
N VAL A 34 18.36 11.41 7.05
CA VAL A 34 18.12 9.96 7.04
C VAL A 34 17.37 9.54 8.29
N VAL A 35 16.22 8.89 8.11
CA VAL A 35 15.39 8.37 9.20
C VAL A 35 15.58 6.87 9.32
N ARG A 36 15.99 6.41 10.52
CA ARG A 36 16.06 4.99 10.89
C ARG A 36 15.13 4.59 12.04
N LEU A 37 14.49 5.57 12.67
CA LEU A 37 13.61 5.34 13.80
C LEU A 37 12.21 4.93 13.33
N LEU A 38 11.78 3.72 13.68
CA LEU A 38 10.41 3.27 13.44
C LEU A 38 9.42 4.11 14.27
N GLY A 39 8.24 4.36 13.70
CA GLY A 39 7.21 5.17 14.35
C GLY A 39 7.40 6.68 14.18
N THR A 40 8.47 7.13 13.52
CA THR A 40 8.63 8.51 13.05
C THR A 40 7.36 8.97 12.35
N LYS A 41 6.90 10.18 12.68
CA LYS A 41 5.72 10.80 12.07
C LYS A 41 6.15 11.93 11.15
N VAL A 42 5.45 12.07 10.06
CA VAL A 42 5.63 13.14 9.07
C VAL A 42 4.31 13.85 8.84
N ASP A 43 4.36 15.13 8.47
CA ASP A 43 3.27 15.90 7.93
C ASP A 43 3.38 15.94 6.39
N PRO A 44 2.53 15.20 5.65
CA PRO A 44 2.59 15.15 4.18
C PRO A 44 2.39 16.49 3.48
N THR A 45 1.91 17.51 4.20
CA THR A 45 1.68 18.85 3.65
C THR A 45 2.87 19.79 3.85
N ARG A 46 3.86 19.40 4.66
CA ARG A 46 4.98 20.24 5.07
C ARG A 46 6.33 19.58 4.87
N ASP A 47 6.44 18.30 5.20
CA ASP A 47 7.71 17.56 5.22
C ASP A 47 7.98 16.92 3.85
N GLU A 48 9.23 17.00 3.38
CA GLU A 48 9.67 16.36 2.15
C GLU A 48 10.22 14.97 2.43
N VAL A 49 9.47 13.94 2.05
CA VAL A 49 9.91 12.54 2.17
C VAL A 49 10.53 12.09 0.86
N SER A 50 11.74 11.53 0.92
CA SER A 50 12.43 10.96 -0.24
C SER A 50 12.87 9.51 0.03
N LEU A 51 12.93 8.70 -1.03
CA LEU A 51 13.51 7.36 -1.02
C LEU A 51 14.71 7.36 -1.96
N ASP A 52 15.90 7.04 -1.44
CA ASP A 52 17.17 7.07 -2.18
C ASP A 52 17.37 8.39 -2.96
N GLY A 53 17.03 9.51 -2.32
CA GLY A 53 17.14 10.86 -2.91
C GLY A 53 16.04 11.25 -3.90
N ARG A 54 15.03 10.40 -4.14
CA ARG A 54 13.89 10.71 -5.00
C ARG A 54 12.67 11.12 -4.17
N PRO A 55 12.09 12.31 -4.39
CA PRO A 55 10.90 12.76 -3.69
C PRO A 55 9.70 11.83 -3.89
N ILE A 56 9.03 11.49 -2.80
CA ILE A 56 7.83 10.65 -2.78
C ILE A 56 6.61 11.55 -2.65
N ARG A 57 5.69 11.44 -3.61
CA ARG A 57 4.40 12.15 -3.57
C ARG A 57 3.29 11.22 -3.13
N ALA A 58 2.36 11.75 -2.32
CA ALA A 58 1.13 11.06 -2.01
C ALA A 58 0.31 10.81 -3.29
N ARG A 59 -0.31 9.63 -3.40
CA ARG A 59 -1.25 9.31 -4.48
C ARG A 59 -2.64 9.84 -4.16
N ALA A 60 -3.39 10.21 -5.19
CA ALA A 60 -4.81 10.49 -5.04
C ALA A 60 -5.54 9.26 -4.49
N LYS A 61 -6.47 9.48 -3.56
CA LYS A 61 -7.28 8.39 -2.99
C LYS A 61 -8.21 7.84 -4.05
N ARG A 62 -8.30 6.51 -4.11
CA ARG A 62 -9.21 5.77 -4.99
C ARG A 62 -10.04 4.81 -4.16
N PHE A 63 -11.32 4.71 -4.49
CA PHE A 63 -12.24 3.75 -3.91
C PHE A 63 -12.89 2.97 -5.04
N VAL A 64 -12.90 1.64 -4.92
CA VAL A 64 -13.45 0.74 -5.92
C VAL A 64 -14.44 -0.18 -5.22
N ALA A 65 -15.65 -0.27 -5.75
CA ALA A 65 -16.61 -1.30 -5.39
C ALA A 65 -16.54 -2.41 -6.43
N LEU A 66 -16.17 -3.61 -6.00
CA LEU A 66 -16.08 -4.79 -6.86
C LEU A 66 -17.15 -5.79 -6.43
N ASN A 67 -17.96 -6.26 -7.38
CA ASN A 67 -18.75 -7.46 -7.16
C ASN A 67 -17.84 -8.67 -7.40
N LYS A 68 -17.34 -9.26 -6.31
CA LYS A 68 -16.40 -10.38 -6.34
C LYS A 68 -17.11 -11.67 -6.78
N PRO A 69 -16.65 -12.34 -7.85
CA PRO A 69 -17.10 -13.69 -8.20
C PRO A 69 -16.47 -14.77 -7.30
N PRO A 70 -17.01 -16.00 -7.30
CA PRO A 70 -16.45 -17.10 -6.53
C PRO A 70 -15.11 -17.55 -7.13
N LYS A 71 -14.30 -18.27 -6.36
CA LYS A 71 -12.96 -18.80 -6.72
C LYS A 71 -11.86 -17.74 -6.88
N PHE A 72 -12.10 -16.52 -6.39
CA PHE A 72 -11.08 -15.48 -6.29
C PHE A 72 -10.72 -15.24 -4.82
N LEU A 73 -9.43 -15.06 -4.54
CA LEU A 73 -8.94 -14.79 -3.20
C LEU A 73 -8.78 -13.29 -2.93
N CYS A 74 -9.06 -12.89 -1.69
CA CYS A 74 -8.78 -11.55 -1.19
C CYS A 74 -7.37 -11.49 -0.55
N THR A 75 -6.33 -11.89 -1.29
CA THR A 75 -4.92 -11.85 -0.85
C THR A 75 -4.03 -11.19 -1.89
N ARG A 76 -2.99 -10.46 -1.45
CA ARG A 76 -2.00 -9.85 -2.35
C ARG A 76 -0.96 -10.81 -2.89
N ARG A 77 -0.73 -11.91 -2.18
CA ARG A 77 0.21 -12.95 -2.59
C ARG A 77 -0.47 -14.28 -2.34
N ASP A 78 -0.74 -14.99 -3.41
CA ASP A 78 -1.12 -16.39 -3.33
C ASP A 78 0.12 -17.27 -3.47
N THR A 79 0.15 -18.38 -2.73
CA THR A 79 1.27 -19.33 -2.71
C THR A 79 0.96 -20.63 -3.47
N HIS A 80 -0.22 -20.72 -4.09
CA HIS A 80 -0.74 -21.92 -4.76
C HIS A 80 -1.29 -21.61 -6.16
N ASP A 81 -0.84 -20.51 -6.76
CA ASP A 81 -1.22 -20.03 -8.10
C ASP A 81 -2.74 -19.88 -8.33
N ARG A 82 -3.47 -19.50 -7.28
CA ARG A 82 -4.90 -19.22 -7.33
C ARG A 82 -5.16 -17.76 -7.70
N ARG A 83 -6.26 -17.54 -8.40
CA ARG A 83 -6.70 -16.21 -8.84
C ARG A 83 -7.05 -15.33 -7.64
N THR A 84 -6.68 -14.07 -7.73
CA THR A 84 -6.95 -13.04 -6.72
C THR A 84 -7.87 -11.98 -7.27
N VAL A 85 -8.58 -11.27 -6.39
CA VAL A 85 -9.43 -10.13 -6.79
C VAL A 85 -8.67 -9.04 -7.57
N PHE A 86 -7.34 -9.01 -7.48
CA PHE A 86 -6.50 -8.08 -8.24
C PHE A 86 -6.38 -8.45 -9.72
N ASP A 87 -6.60 -9.72 -10.08
CA ASP A 87 -6.62 -10.18 -11.48
C ASP A 87 -7.85 -9.69 -12.24
N LEU A 88 -8.85 -9.17 -11.52
CA LEU A 88 -10.07 -8.57 -12.06
C LEU A 88 -9.93 -7.06 -12.30
N LEU A 89 -8.82 -6.46 -11.90
CA LEU A 89 -8.60 -5.01 -11.96
C LEU A 89 -7.71 -4.64 -13.15
N PRO A 90 -7.76 -3.38 -13.60
CA PRO A 90 -6.77 -2.83 -14.53
C PRO A 90 -5.34 -3.03 -14.01
N ALA A 91 -4.40 -3.32 -14.92
CA ALA A 91 -3.03 -3.67 -14.57
C ALA A 91 -2.29 -2.58 -13.76
N ASP A 92 -2.63 -1.30 -13.96
CA ASP A 92 -2.07 -0.16 -13.23
C ASP A 92 -2.61 -0.02 -11.79
N TRP A 93 -3.60 -0.83 -11.40
CA TRP A 93 -4.27 -0.74 -10.09
C TRP A 93 -3.74 -1.75 -9.05
N GLY A 94 -2.61 -2.41 -9.32
CA GLY A 94 -1.99 -3.37 -8.38
C GLY A 94 -1.57 -2.77 -7.02
N HIS A 95 -1.62 -1.44 -6.88
CA HIS A 95 -1.37 -0.75 -5.62
C HIS A 95 -2.57 -0.74 -4.66
N LEU A 96 -3.78 -1.10 -5.11
CA LEU A 96 -4.97 -1.17 -4.26
C LEU A 96 -4.93 -2.35 -3.28
N PHE A 97 -5.67 -2.28 -2.18
CA PHE A 97 -5.88 -3.36 -1.23
C PHE A 97 -7.35 -3.47 -0.84
N THR A 98 -7.80 -4.65 -0.45
CA THR A 98 -9.19 -4.88 -0.04
C THR A 98 -9.47 -4.30 1.35
N ILE A 99 -10.66 -3.76 1.53
CA ILE A 99 -11.24 -3.42 2.84
C ILE A 99 -12.05 -4.63 3.29
N GLY A 100 -11.53 -5.34 4.28
CA GLY A 100 -12.07 -6.65 4.66
C GLY A 100 -11.71 -7.74 3.66
N ARG A 101 -12.38 -8.89 3.79
CA ARG A 101 -12.16 -10.09 2.98
C ARG A 101 -13.47 -10.84 2.79
N LEU A 102 -13.60 -11.47 1.63
CA LEU A 102 -14.55 -12.54 1.37
C LEU A 102 -13.76 -13.84 1.15
N ASP A 103 -14.33 -14.96 1.59
CA ASP A 103 -13.74 -16.27 1.35
C ASP A 103 -13.75 -16.61 -0.14
N ALA A 104 -12.98 -17.63 -0.52
CA ALA A 104 -12.80 -18.01 -1.91
C ALA A 104 -14.15 -18.25 -2.61
N ASP A 105 -15.03 -19.02 -1.95
CA ASP A 105 -16.33 -19.42 -2.47
C ASP A 105 -17.44 -18.39 -2.20
N SER A 106 -17.16 -17.34 -1.42
CA SER A 106 -18.12 -16.25 -1.19
C SER A 106 -18.15 -15.27 -2.37
N GLU A 107 -19.32 -14.70 -2.61
CA GLU A 107 -19.57 -13.72 -3.66
C GLU A 107 -20.09 -12.41 -3.07
N GLY A 108 -20.04 -11.34 -3.88
CA GLY A 108 -20.70 -10.07 -3.55
C GLY A 108 -19.74 -8.90 -3.37
N LEU A 109 -20.24 -7.86 -2.71
CA LEU A 109 -19.53 -6.59 -2.62
C LEU A 109 -18.25 -6.70 -1.78
N ILE A 110 -17.13 -6.29 -2.37
CA ILE A 110 -15.88 -5.97 -1.67
C ILE A 110 -15.38 -4.60 -2.11
N LEU A 111 -14.84 -3.84 -1.16
CA LEU A 111 -14.27 -2.52 -1.43
C LEU A 111 -12.75 -2.62 -1.54
N LEU A 112 -12.15 -1.81 -2.41
CA LEU A 112 -10.70 -1.67 -2.52
C LEU A 112 -10.27 -0.20 -2.47
N THR A 113 -9.10 0.07 -1.89
CA THR A 113 -8.54 1.43 -1.77
C THR A 113 -7.00 1.45 -1.70
N ASN A 114 -6.41 2.64 -1.58
CA ASN A 114 -4.97 2.91 -1.43
C ASN A 114 -4.66 3.80 -0.22
#